data_AF-A0A7J4IUW5-F1
#
_entry.id   AF-A0A7J4IUW5-F1
#
_cell.length_a   1.000
_cell.length_b   1.000
_cell.length_c   1.000
_cell.angle_alpha   90.00
_cell.angle_beta   90.00
_cell.angle_gamma   90.00
#
_symmetry.space_group_name_H-M   'P 1'
#
loop_
_entity.id
_entity.type
_entity.pdbx_description
1 polymer ?
#
loop_
_entity_poly.entity_id
_entity_poly.type
_entity_poly.pdbx_seq_one_letter_code
_entity_poly.pdbx_strand_id
1 'polypeptide(L)'
;MNRDPFVSKLMFPWKRFWGGTWKRRAQLGGRWYPFEVFIIGIIFIAVPYFGSNNIAHLYLEDAFSVFPENSFDRSVPVINWMIIPYAALYLFYPATLILAPKDDKGRLELVSAMQMLILATLFCVMFFLLFPAEVDMRDAIDWDSMNGIETILFEFIHTSDKPWNAWPSLHIVHSYCLARMMTHWLNNNYSETKWAKPFL
;
A
#
# COMPACT_ATOMS: atom_id res chain seq x y z
N MET A 1 26.83 -6.65 -13.60
CA MET A 1 25.68 -5.94 -14.19
C MET A 1 25.74 -4.50 -13.72
N ASN A 2 26.18 -3.57 -14.58
CA ASN A 2 26.27 -2.14 -14.23
C ASN A 2 24.85 -1.62 -13.98
N ARG A 3 24.53 -1.30 -12.73
CA ARG A 3 23.24 -0.68 -12.39
C ARG A 3 23.30 0.79 -12.77
N ASP A 4 22.25 1.29 -13.41
CA ASP A 4 22.09 2.70 -13.74
C ASP A 4 22.28 3.56 -12.47
N PRO A 5 23.18 4.57 -12.49
CA PRO A 5 23.42 5.46 -11.35
C PRO A 5 22.14 6.10 -10.81
N PHE A 6 21.19 6.44 -11.68
CA PHE A 6 19.91 7.04 -11.31
C PHE A 6 19.03 6.07 -10.51
N VAL A 7 18.82 4.87 -11.05
CA VAL A 7 18.03 3.81 -10.40
C VAL A 7 18.67 3.44 -9.05
N SER A 8 20.00 3.36 -9.00
CA SER A 8 20.72 3.09 -7.75
C SER A 8 20.44 4.16 -6.68
N LYS A 9 20.46 5.44 -7.07
CA LYS A 9 20.25 6.57 -6.15
C LYS A 9 18.82 6.62 -5.61
N LEU A 10 17.85 6.15 -6.40
CA LEU A 10 16.45 6.05 -6.00
C LEU A 10 16.22 4.87 -5.04
N MET A 11 16.83 3.72 -5.31
CA MET A 11 16.60 2.48 -4.58
C MET A 11 17.39 2.35 -3.27
N PHE A 12 18.51 3.07 -3.12
CA PHE A 12 19.27 3.03 -1.87
C PHE A 12 18.65 3.93 -0.78
N PRO A 13 18.79 3.56 0.50
CA PRO A 13 18.42 4.41 1.62
C PRO A 13 18.97 5.82 1.50
N TRP A 14 18.07 6.79 1.42
CA TRP A 14 18.42 8.21 1.33
C TRP A 14 19.06 8.66 2.64
N LYS A 15 20.40 8.66 2.68
CA LYS A 15 21.20 8.92 3.89
C LYS A 15 20.78 10.19 4.65
N ARG A 16 20.40 11.25 3.94
CA ARG A 16 19.98 12.52 4.57
C ARG A 16 18.61 12.40 5.24
N PHE A 17 17.67 11.74 4.57
CA PHE A 17 16.31 11.57 5.06
C PHE A 17 16.27 10.58 6.23
N TRP A 18 16.87 9.39 6.07
CA TRP A 18 16.84 8.33 7.08
C TRP A 18 17.94 8.44 8.14
N GLY A 19 18.88 9.37 8.00
CA GLY A 19 20.05 9.47 8.89
C GLY A 19 19.67 9.71 10.36
N GLY A 20 18.60 10.47 10.62
CA GLY A 20 18.07 10.67 11.97
C GLY A 20 17.53 9.38 12.57
N THR A 21 16.63 8.71 11.85
CA THR A 21 16.03 7.42 12.23
C THR A 21 17.11 6.34 12.42
N TRP A 22 18.12 6.30 11.56
CA TRP A 22 19.24 5.37 11.64
C TRP A 22 20.10 5.54 12.91
N LYS A 23 20.34 6.78 13.34
CA LYS A 23 21.06 7.06 14.60
C LYS A 23 20.29 6.52 15.82
N ARG A 24 18.97 6.48 15.75
CA ARG A 24 18.07 5.96 16.80
C ARG A 24 17.80 4.47 16.71
N ARG A 25 18.42 3.75 15.77
CA ARG A 25 18.04 2.35 15.47
C ARG A 25 18.18 1.36 16.61
N ALA A 26 19.02 1.64 17.61
CA ALA A 26 19.23 0.80 18.78
C ALA A 26 18.28 1.13 19.95
N GLN A 27 17.49 2.20 19.87
CA GLN A 27 16.59 2.62 20.93
C GLN A 27 15.51 1.55 21.22
N LEU A 28 15.17 1.39 22.51
CA LEU A 28 14.21 0.41 23.00
C LEU A 28 14.52 -1.03 22.51
N GLY A 29 15.80 -1.42 22.54
CA GLY A 29 16.23 -2.73 22.05
C GLY A 29 16.00 -2.91 20.54
N GLY A 30 15.98 -1.82 19.79
CA GLY A 30 15.73 -1.80 18.34
C GLY A 30 14.25 -1.86 17.94
N ARG A 31 13.31 -1.86 18.88
CA ARG A 31 11.86 -1.87 18.59
C ARG A 31 11.34 -0.51 18.16
N TRP A 32 12.02 0.57 18.52
CA TRP A 32 11.64 1.92 18.13
C TRP A 32 11.78 2.15 16.63
N TYR A 33 12.79 1.55 15.99
CA TYR A 33 13.13 1.81 14.60
C TYR A 33 12.03 1.43 13.60
N PRO A 34 11.46 0.21 13.61
CA PRO A 34 10.37 -0.13 12.72
C PRO A 34 9.12 0.73 12.94
N PHE A 35 8.85 1.09 14.20
CA PHE A 35 7.74 1.97 14.54
C PHE A 35 7.93 3.38 13.95
N GLU A 36 9.13 3.96 14.08
CA GLU A 36 9.43 5.26 13.49
C GLU A 36 9.32 5.23 11.96
N VAL A 37 9.85 4.19 11.31
CA VAL A 37 9.72 4.00 9.85
C VAL A 37 8.25 3.88 9.44
N PHE A 38 7.43 3.18 10.22
CA PHE A 38 6.00 3.07 9.97
C PHE A 38 5.27 4.41 10.07
N ILE A 39 5.53 5.21 11.11
CA ILE A 39 4.91 6.52 11.27
C ILE A 39 5.30 7.46 10.12
N ILE A 40 6.58 7.48 9.75
CA ILE A 40 7.04 8.24 8.57
C ILE A 40 6.32 7.73 7.32
N GLY A 41 6.24 6.41 7.14
CA GLY A 41 5.52 5.78 6.04
C GLY A 41 4.06 6.21 5.94
N ILE A 42 3.32 6.16 7.05
CA ILE A 42 1.92 6.62 7.11
C ILE A 42 1.81 8.06 6.63
N ILE A 43 2.65 8.97 7.13
CA ILE A 43 2.58 10.38 6.74
C ILE A 43 2.79 10.54 5.23
N PHE A 44 3.84 9.90 4.69
CA PHE A 44 4.20 10.04 3.28
C PHE A 44 3.32 9.23 2.31
N ILE A 45 2.50 8.30 2.81
CA ILE A 45 1.54 7.55 1.99
C ILE A 45 0.13 8.14 2.13
N ALA A 46 -0.35 8.32 3.37
CA ALA A 46 -1.70 8.79 3.64
C ALA A 46 -1.91 10.24 3.21
N VAL A 47 -0.95 11.15 3.46
CA VAL A 47 -1.11 12.56 3.09
C VAL A 47 -1.23 12.73 1.57
N PRO A 48 -0.34 12.15 0.73
CA PRO A 48 -0.54 12.22 -0.72
C PRO A 48 -1.82 11.52 -1.18
N TYR A 49 -2.16 10.36 -0.60
CA TYR A 49 -3.36 9.62 -0.98
C TYR A 49 -4.64 10.43 -0.73
N PHE A 50 -4.89 10.79 0.54
CA PHE A 50 -6.09 11.56 0.89
C PHE A 50 -6.06 12.97 0.31
N GLY A 51 -4.87 13.60 0.24
CA GLY A 51 -4.69 14.89 -0.40
C GLY A 51 -5.10 14.85 -1.87
N SER A 52 -4.67 13.84 -2.61
CA SER A 52 -5.03 13.68 -4.02
C SER A 52 -6.54 13.46 -4.21
N ASN A 53 -7.18 12.65 -3.35
CA ASN A 53 -8.63 12.46 -3.40
C ASN A 53 -9.40 13.77 -3.22
N ASN A 54 -8.93 14.67 -2.35
CA ASN A 54 -9.56 15.98 -2.14
C ASN A 54 -9.28 16.97 -3.28
N ILE A 55 -8.06 16.98 -3.82
CA ILE A 55 -7.70 17.86 -4.96
C ILE A 55 -8.51 17.47 -6.18
N ALA A 56 -8.64 16.17 -6.43
CA ALA A 56 -9.37 15.68 -7.59
C ALA A 56 -10.85 16.09 -7.52
N HIS A 57 -11.49 16.06 -6.36
CA HIS A 57 -12.86 16.56 -6.19
C HIS A 57 -13.08 18.01 -6.72
N LEU A 58 -12.03 18.82 -6.88
CA LEU A 58 -12.14 20.21 -7.35
C LEU A 58 -12.25 20.37 -8.88
N TYR A 59 -11.87 19.36 -9.67
CA TYR A 59 -11.82 19.49 -11.14
C TYR A 59 -12.33 18.25 -11.90
N LEU A 60 -12.77 17.22 -11.17
CA LEU A 60 -13.09 15.92 -11.77
C LEU A 60 -14.44 15.85 -12.52
N GLU A 61 -15.39 16.77 -12.29
CA GLU A 61 -16.64 16.82 -13.07
C GLU A 61 -16.36 16.89 -14.58
N ASP A 62 -15.38 17.69 -14.99
CA ASP A 62 -14.96 17.80 -16.39
C ASP A 62 -14.05 16.64 -16.82
N ALA A 63 -13.25 16.07 -15.91
CA ALA A 63 -12.23 15.08 -16.23
C ALA A 63 -12.78 13.66 -16.41
N PHE A 64 -13.84 13.28 -15.69
CA PHE A 64 -14.49 11.97 -15.88
C PHE A 64 -15.16 11.83 -17.25
N SER A 65 -15.47 12.94 -17.92
CA SER A 65 -15.93 12.91 -19.31
C SER A 65 -14.90 12.30 -20.27
N VAL A 66 -13.61 12.30 -19.89
CA VAL A 66 -12.50 11.80 -20.70
C VAL A 66 -12.26 10.29 -20.50
N PHE A 67 -12.49 9.78 -19.28
CA PHE A 67 -12.34 8.35 -18.95
C PHE A 67 -13.54 7.85 -18.14
N PRO A 68 -14.74 7.81 -18.76
CA PRO A 68 -15.94 7.36 -18.07
C PRO A 68 -15.92 5.85 -17.84
N GLU A 69 -16.68 5.43 -16.83
CA GLU A 69 -17.11 4.05 -16.67
C GLU A 69 -17.74 3.54 -17.98
N ASN A 70 -17.44 2.30 -18.37
CA ASN A 70 -17.98 1.68 -19.57
C ASN A 70 -18.78 0.40 -19.25
N SER A 71 -19.53 -0.11 -20.23
CA SER A 71 -20.41 -1.26 -20.03
C SER A 71 -19.69 -2.56 -19.62
N PHE A 72 -18.38 -2.67 -19.89
CA PHE A 72 -17.60 -3.81 -19.45
C PHE A 72 -17.37 -3.78 -17.94
N ASP A 73 -17.24 -2.59 -17.33
CA ASP A 73 -17.06 -2.45 -15.89
C ASP A 73 -18.29 -2.98 -15.14
N ARG A 74 -19.50 -2.76 -15.68
CA ARG A 74 -20.77 -3.28 -15.13
C ARG A 74 -21.06 -4.74 -15.46
N SER A 75 -20.23 -5.40 -16.27
CA SER A 75 -20.46 -6.80 -16.64
C SER A 75 -20.14 -7.79 -15.51
N VAL A 76 -19.33 -7.36 -14.55
CA VAL A 76 -18.97 -8.15 -13.37
C VAL A 76 -19.85 -7.69 -12.19
N PRO A 77 -20.75 -8.55 -11.68
CA PRO A 77 -21.59 -8.18 -10.55
C PRO A 77 -20.78 -8.04 -9.27
N VAL A 78 -21.33 -7.32 -8.28
CA VAL A 78 -20.75 -7.26 -6.94
C VAL A 78 -20.75 -8.66 -6.32
N ILE A 79 -19.59 -9.12 -5.87
CA ILE A 79 -19.41 -10.41 -5.19
C ILE A 79 -19.06 -10.12 -3.73
N ASN A 80 -20.06 -10.12 -2.84
CA ASN A 80 -19.93 -9.61 -1.47
C ASN A 80 -18.70 -10.11 -0.72
N TRP A 81 -18.46 -11.43 -0.73
CA TRP A 81 -17.36 -12.04 0.03
C TRP A 81 -15.97 -11.60 -0.43
N MET A 82 -15.82 -11.05 -1.65
CA MET A 82 -14.54 -10.53 -2.17
C MET A 82 -14.04 -9.29 -1.43
N ILE A 83 -14.89 -8.62 -0.64
CA ILE A 83 -14.47 -7.54 0.25
C ILE A 83 -13.50 -8.02 1.33
N ILE A 84 -13.60 -9.29 1.74
CA ILE A 84 -12.77 -9.90 2.77
C ILE A 84 -11.30 -10.02 2.32
N PRO A 85 -10.97 -10.70 1.21
CA PRO A 85 -9.58 -10.75 0.73
C PRO A 85 -9.06 -9.35 0.35
N TYR A 86 -9.92 -8.44 -0.12
CA TYR A 86 -9.53 -7.04 -0.37
C TYR A 86 -9.11 -6.34 0.93
N ALA A 87 -9.92 -6.40 1.98
CA ALA A 87 -9.60 -5.82 3.28
C ALA A 87 -8.39 -6.49 3.95
N ALA A 88 -8.16 -7.78 3.70
CA ALA A 88 -7.01 -8.50 4.21
C ALA A 88 -5.67 -7.94 3.69
N LEU A 89 -5.66 -7.24 2.54
CA LEU A 89 -4.47 -6.56 2.01
C LEU A 89 -3.86 -5.57 3.02
N TYR A 90 -4.69 -4.90 3.83
CA TYR A 90 -4.22 -3.97 4.85
C TYR A 90 -3.45 -4.67 5.99
N LEU A 91 -3.61 -5.98 6.18
CA LEU A 91 -2.86 -6.73 7.19
C LEU A 91 -1.38 -6.91 6.82
N PHE A 92 -1.00 -6.73 5.55
CA PHE A 92 0.40 -6.83 5.14
C PHE A 92 1.28 -5.74 5.73
N TYR A 93 0.76 -4.55 6.01
CA TYR A 93 1.53 -3.48 6.65
C TYR A 93 2.03 -3.87 8.05
N PRO A 94 1.15 -4.19 9.03
CA PRO A 94 1.59 -4.61 10.34
C PRO A 94 2.36 -5.93 10.31
N ALA A 95 1.97 -6.89 9.45
CA ALA A 95 2.69 -8.16 9.31
C ALA A 95 4.15 -7.95 8.87
N THR A 96 4.40 -7.06 7.91
CA THR A 96 5.75 -6.72 7.45
C THR A 96 6.59 -6.13 8.58
N LEU A 97 6.03 -5.26 9.42
CA LEU A 97 6.76 -4.69 10.56
C LEU A 97 7.11 -5.73 11.63
N ILE A 98 6.22 -6.69 11.86
CA ILE A 98 6.43 -7.79 12.81
C ILE A 98 7.54 -8.72 12.31
N LEU A 99 7.55 -9.01 11.00
CA LEU A 99 8.52 -9.89 10.36
C LEU A 99 9.87 -9.23 10.04
N ALA A 100 9.97 -7.90 10.11
CA ALA A 100 11.19 -7.19 9.78
C ALA A 100 12.39 -7.66 10.63
N PRO A 101 13.47 -8.16 10.02
CA PRO A 101 14.66 -8.56 10.76
C PRO A 101 15.28 -7.35 11.47
N LYS A 102 15.75 -7.60 12.71
CA LYS A 102 16.20 -6.53 13.62
C LYS A 102 17.69 -6.23 13.52
N ASP A 103 18.44 -6.95 12.69
CA ASP A 103 19.83 -6.67 12.39
C ASP A 103 19.96 -5.47 11.43
N ASP A 104 21.17 -4.93 11.28
CA ASP A 104 21.38 -3.73 10.48
C ASP A 104 21.06 -3.95 8.99
N LYS A 105 21.18 -5.18 8.47
CA LYS A 105 20.74 -5.53 7.11
C LYS A 105 19.22 -5.42 6.99
N GLY A 106 18.45 -6.09 7.85
CA GLY A 106 16.98 -6.03 7.84
C GLY A 106 16.43 -4.61 8.02
N ARG A 107 17.07 -3.80 8.87
CA ARG A 107 16.73 -2.38 9.06
C ARG A 107 16.92 -1.54 7.79
N LEU A 108 17.95 -1.81 6.99
CA LEU A 108 18.17 -1.15 5.71
C LEU A 108 17.16 -1.62 4.65
N GLU A 109 16.85 -2.93 4.63
CA GLU A 109 15.83 -3.49 3.74
C GLU A 109 14.44 -2.90 4.03
N LEU A 110 14.06 -2.78 5.31
CA LEU A 110 12.80 -2.17 5.73
C LEU A 110 12.67 -0.72 5.27
N VAL A 111 13.72 0.09 5.44
CA VAL A 111 13.73 1.48 4.97
C VAL A 111 13.66 1.56 3.45
N SER A 112 14.38 0.68 2.75
CA SER A 112 14.35 0.61 1.28
C SER A 112 12.95 0.24 0.76
N ALA A 113 12.28 -0.73 1.42
CA ALA A 113 10.89 -1.06 1.15
C ALA A 113 9.98 0.15 1.36
N MET A 114 10.09 0.82 2.51
CA MET A 114 9.24 1.98 2.80
C MET A 114 9.43 3.11 1.78
N GLN A 115 10.66 3.40 1.37
CA GLN A 115 10.91 4.37 0.29
C GLN A 115 10.26 3.96 -1.02
N MET A 116 10.34 2.68 -1.37
CA MET A 116 9.74 2.16 -2.59
C MET A 116 8.21 2.27 -2.55
N LEU A 117 7.57 2.01 -1.40
CA LEU A 117 6.12 2.24 -1.22
C LEU A 117 5.74 3.72 -1.33
N ILE A 118 6.53 4.62 -0.73
CA ILE A 118 6.32 6.07 -0.86
C ILE A 118 6.42 6.50 -2.32
N LEU A 119 7.44 6.05 -3.04
CA LEU A 119 7.62 6.38 -4.46
C LEU A 119 6.52 5.79 -5.34
N ALA A 120 6.10 4.55 -5.06
CA ALA A 120 4.97 3.92 -5.74
C ALA A 120 3.67 4.70 -5.48
N THR A 121 3.43 5.16 -4.25
CA THR A 121 2.29 6.01 -3.92
C THR A 121 2.32 7.31 -4.71
N LEU A 122 3.45 8.02 -4.70
CA LEU A 122 3.59 9.28 -5.44
C LEU A 122 3.40 9.09 -6.95
N PHE A 123 3.89 7.98 -7.50
CA PHE A 123 3.69 7.62 -8.91
C PHE A 123 2.21 7.35 -9.21
N CYS A 124 1.53 6.53 -8.39
CA CYS A 124 0.12 6.21 -8.58
C CYS A 124 -0.75 7.45 -8.44
N VAL A 125 -0.50 8.29 -7.42
CA VAL A 125 -1.19 9.55 -7.19
C VAL A 125 -0.99 10.52 -8.36
N MET A 126 0.24 10.68 -8.85
CA MET A 126 0.51 11.52 -10.01
C MET A 126 -0.26 11.03 -11.24
N PHE A 127 -0.24 9.72 -11.50
CA PHE A 127 -0.91 9.13 -12.65
C PHE A 127 -2.43 9.34 -12.55
N PHE A 128 -3.01 9.04 -11.39
CA PHE A 128 -4.43 9.25 -11.13
C PHE A 128 -4.85 10.72 -11.32
N LEU A 129 -4.06 11.68 -10.82
CA LEU A 129 -4.39 13.10 -10.98
C LEU A 129 -4.36 13.56 -12.45
N LEU A 130 -3.50 12.96 -13.27
CA LEU A 130 -3.39 13.26 -14.70
C LEU A 130 -4.43 12.51 -15.55
N PHE A 131 -4.77 11.30 -15.15
CA PHE A 131 -5.65 10.37 -15.86
C PHE A 131 -6.67 9.76 -14.89
N PRO A 132 -7.62 10.55 -14.38
CA PRO A 132 -8.59 10.04 -13.44
C PRO A 132 -9.50 9.02 -14.14
N ALA A 133 -9.95 8.00 -13.41
CA ALA A 133 -10.99 7.10 -13.89
C ALA A 133 -11.98 6.80 -12.77
N GLU A 134 -13.25 7.03 -13.07
CA GLU A 134 -14.36 6.77 -12.17
C GLU A 134 -14.93 5.39 -12.42
N VAL A 135 -15.06 4.62 -11.34
CA VAL A 135 -15.81 3.37 -11.32
C VAL A 135 -16.71 3.39 -10.09
N ASP A 136 -17.93 3.91 -10.25
CA ASP A 136 -18.93 3.94 -9.18
C ASP A 136 -19.98 2.84 -9.39
N MET A 137 -19.79 1.72 -8.69
CA MET A 137 -20.72 0.59 -8.66
C MET A 137 -21.46 0.50 -7.32
N ARG A 138 -21.51 1.59 -6.53
CA ARG A 138 -22.17 1.57 -5.20
C ARG A 138 -23.67 1.32 -5.30
N ASP A 139 -24.29 1.68 -6.41
CA ASP A 139 -25.70 1.43 -6.75
C ASP A 139 -25.99 -0.06 -7.03
N ALA A 140 -25.00 -0.82 -7.48
CA ALA A 140 -25.12 -2.24 -7.79
C ALA A 140 -25.05 -3.15 -6.55
N ILE A 141 -24.90 -2.57 -5.35
CA ILE A 141 -24.73 -3.30 -4.10
C ILE A 141 -26.09 -3.66 -3.51
N ASP A 142 -26.32 -4.97 -3.38
CA ASP A 142 -27.44 -5.51 -2.61
C ASP A 142 -27.04 -5.67 -1.13
N TRP A 143 -27.31 -4.64 -0.33
CA TRP A 143 -26.98 -4.60 1.10
C TRP A 143 -27.74 -5.64 1.93
N ASP A 144 -28.94 -6.05 1.50
CA ASP A 144 -29.76 -7.03 2.22
C ASP A 144 -29.20 -8.46 2.07
N SER A 145 -28.35 -8.69 1.07
CA SER A 145 -27.70 -9.98 0.82
C SER A 145 -26.41 -10.23 1.62
N MET A 146 -25.92 -9.22 2.36
CA MET A 146 -24.62 -9.27 3.05
C MET A 146 -24.73 -9.81 4.48
N ASN A 147 -23.66 -10.46 4.94
CA ASN A 147 -23.49 -10.72 6.36
C ASN A 147 -22.86 -9.50 7.08
N GLY A 148 -22.94 -9.46 8.41
CA GLY A 148 -22.48 -8.30 9.19
C GLY A 148 -21.00 -7.93 9.02
N ILE A 149 -20.12 -8.89 8.73
CA ILE A 149 -18.69 -8.59 8.48
C ILE A 149 -18.54 -7.89 7.12
N GLU A 150 -19.22 -8.40 6.09
CA GLU A 150 -19.22 -7.79 4.76
C GLU A 150 -19.75 -6.36 4.81
N THR A 151 -20.87 -6.13 5.49
CA THR A 151 -21.47 -4.79 5.66
C THR A 151 -20.46 -3.82 6.29
N ILE A 152 -19.84 -4.18 7.41
CA ILE A 152 -18.87 -3.32 8.10
C ILE A 152 -17.68 -2.99 7.19
N LEU A 153 -17.17 -3.97 6.45
CA LEU A 153 -16.02 -3.78 5.56
C LEU A 153 -16.37 -2.87 4.37
N PHE A 154 -17.52 -3.09 3.72
CA PHE A 154 -17.98 -2.24 2.64
C PHE A 154 -18.22 -0.80 3.11
N GLU A 155 -18.90 -0.61 4.25
CA GLU A 155 -19.09 0.71 4.85
C GLU A 155 -17.74 1.39 5.11
N PHE A 156 -16.81 0.71 5.79
CA PHE A 156 -15.50 1.27 6.10
C PHE A 156 -14.74 1.74 4.85
N ILE A 157 -14.71 0.91 3.79
CA ILE A 157 -14.02 1.22 2.54
C ILE A 157 -14.72 2.37 1.81
N HIS A 158 -16.04 2.35 1.66
CA HIS A 158 -16.79 3.40 0.97
C HIS A 158 -16.77 4.75 1.67
N THR A 159 -16.58 4.75 3.00
CA THR A 159 -16.42 5.98 3.79
C THR A 159 -15.00 6.55 3.65
N SER A 160 -14.00 5.67 3.55
CA SER A 160 -12.59 6.05 3.54
C SER A 160 -12.08 6.39 2.13
N ASP A 161 -12.66 5.78 1.10
CA ASP A 161 -12.21 5.87 -0.27
C ASP A 161 -13.31 6.31 -1.21
N LYS A 162 -12.91 7.02 -2.27
CA LYS A 162 -13.82 7.64 -3.23
C LYS A 162 -13.67 6.92 -4.58
N PRO A 163 -14.73 6.84 -5.41
CA PRO A 163 -14.77 5.93 -6.56
C PRO A 163 -13.90 6.36 -7.77
N TRP A 164 -13.04 7.38 -7.62
CA TRP A 164 -12.40 8.06 -8.73
C TRP A 164 -10.90 7.78 -8.92
N ASN A 165 -10.28 7.09 -7.96
CA ASN A 165 -8.89 6.68 -8.00
C ASN A 165 -8.74 5.20 -8.43
N ALA A 166 -9.60 4.74 -9.33
CA ALA A 166 -9.72 3.33 -9.70
C ALA A 166 -8.44 2.73 -10.29
N TRP A 167 -7.55 3.55 -10.86
CA TRP A 167 -6.28 3.12 -11.45
C TRP A 167 -5.16 4.18 -11.30
N PRO A 168 -3.89 3.74 -11.25
CA PRO A 168 -3.44 2.36 -11.03
C PRO A 168 -3.71 1.90 -9.58
N SER A 169 -3.95 0.60 -9.38
CA SER A 169 -4.33 0.07 -8.07
C SER A 169 -3.17 0.12 -7.05
N LEU A 170 -3.20 1.12 -6.17
CA LEU A 170 -2.18 1.32 -5.14
C LEU A 170 -2.12 0.14 -4.15
N HIS A 171 -3.28 -0.36 -3.74
CA HIS A 171 -3.39 -1.48 -2.79
C HIS A 171 -2.72 -2.74 -3.32
N ILE A 172 -2.88 -3.04 -4.61
CA ILE A 172 -2.21 -4.19 -5.25
C ILE A 172 -0.70 -3.99 -5.31
N VAL A 173 -0.24 -2.80 -5.73
CA VAL A 173 1.19 -2.49 -5.80
C VAL A 173 1.83 -2.64 -4.41
N HIS A 174 1.23 -2.05 -3.38
CA HIS A 174 1.73 -2.14 -2.01
C HIS A 174 1.74 -3.58 -1.52
N SER A 175 0.63 -4.30 -1.67
CA SER A 175 0.54 -5.67 -1.18
C SER A 175 1.50 -6.62 -1.87
N TYR A 176 1.71 -6.46 -3.18
CA TYR A 176 2.73 -7.20 -3.90
C TYR A 176 4.13 -6.93 -3.33
N CYS A 177 4.49 -5.65 -3.19
CA CYS A 177 5.81 -5.25 -2.68
C CYS A 177 6.06 -5.74 -1.25
N LEU A 178 5.08 -5.63 -0.37
CA LEU A 178 5.14 -6.10 1.01
C LEU A 178 5.24 -7.64 1.07
N ALA A 179 4.41 -8.36 0.30
CA ALA A 179 4.48 -9.82 0.24
C ALA A 179 5.84 -10.31 -0.24
N ARG A 180 6.40 -9.70 -1.29
CA ARG A 180 7.74 -10.03 -1.80
C ARG A 180 8.82 -9.80 -0.75
N MET A 181 8.73 -8.71 0.02
CA MET A 181 9.68 -8.42 1.09
C MET A 181 9.57 -9.44 2.23
N MET A 182 8.35 -9.76 2.67
CA MET A 182 8.12 -10.78 3.70
C MET A 182 8.65 -12.15 3.26
N THR A 183 8.39 -12.58 2.01
CA THR A 183 8.94 -13.82 1.47
C THR A 183 10.46 -13.80 1.42
N HIS A 184 11.08 -12.67 1.04
CA HIS A 184 12.53 -12.52 1.06
C HIS A 184 13.09 -12.72 2.48
N TRP A 185 12.48 -12.13 3.50
CA TRP A 185 12.91 -12.33 4.89
C TRP A 185 12.64 -13.73 5.42
N LEU A 186 11.49 -14.33 5.09
CA LEU A 186 11.20 -15.71 5.47
C LEU A 186 12.29 -16.65 4.94
N ASN A 187 12.65 -16.52 3.66
CA ASN A 187 13.67 -17.34 3.01
C ASN A 187 15.09 -17.12 3.56
N ASN A 188 15.48 -15.88 3.86
CA ASN A 188 16.87 -15.54 4.18
C ASN A 188 17.18 -15.42 5.67
N ASN A 189 16.16 -15.16 6.50
CA ASN A 189 16.32 -14.86 7.93
C ASN A 189 15.61 -15.88 8.82
N TYR A 190 14.60 -16.59 8.31
CA TYR A 190 13.75 -17.45 9.13
C TYR A 190 13.60 -18.88 8.59
N SER A 191 14.38 -19.28 7.57
CA SER A 191 14.28 -20.61 6.92
C SER A 191 14.36 -21.79 7.88
N GLU A 192 15.20 -21.67 8.91
CA GLU A 192 15.42 -22.72 9.91
C GLU A 192 14.33 -22.77 11.00
N THR A 193 13.43 -21.78 11.05
CA THR A 193 12.42 -21.69 12.10
C THR A 193 11.21 -22.55 11.79
N LYS A 194 10.75 -23.34 12.79
CA LYS A 194 9.63 -24.28 12.61
C LYS A 194 8.32 -23.59 12.20
N TRP A 195 8.09 -22.36 12.67
CA TRP A 195 6.87 -21.61 12.38
C TRP A 195 6.86 -21.01 10.97
N ALA A 196 8.03 -20.83 10.32
CA ALA A 196 8.12 -20.29 8.97
C ALA A 196 7.87 -21.35 7.89
N LYS A 197 8.05 -22.64 8.19
CA LYS A 197 7.92 -23.76 7.22
C LYS A 197 6.61 -23.81 6.44
N PRO A 198 5.42 -23.49 6.99
CA PRO A 198 4.18 -23.45 6.21
C PRO A 198 4.13 -22.33 5.15
N PHE A 199 5.04 -21.35 5.22
CA PHE A 199 5.07 -20.15 4.37
C PHE A 199 6.25 -20.14 3.38
N LEU A 200 7.10 -21.17 3.40
CA LEU A 200 8.28 -21.37 2.54
C LEU A 200 7.98 -22.45 1.50
#